data_AF-A0A5C7VFM2-F1
#
_entry.id   AF-A0A5C7VFM2-F1
#
_cell.length_a   1.000
_cell.length_b   1.000
_cell.length_c   1.000
_cell.angle_alpha   90.00
_cell.angle_beta   90.00
_cell.angle_gamma   90.00
#
_symmetry.space_group_name_H-M   'P 1'
#
loop_
_entity.id
_entity.type
_entity.pdbx_description
1 polymer ?
#
loop_
_entity_poly.entity_id
_entity_poly.type
_entity_poly.pdbx_seq_one_letter_code
_entity_poly.pdbx_strand_id
1 'polypeptide(L)'
;MGDQHHDSHAVPEPDGESCPWLAMARELAANPDSPASLRILSSVNASLRPRMAAVEQLLDALVAQLERPGPVADASVAAASRHWEVACDGELTAGILEDLKRDAAAIVDRMRSSPPPIESILADVCGRSDIGYDLGLDLEGLRGTWHRLWAAISMARVFGESPEQVDCVASFRAEVERQLGRVITESEWQQLQQHAFRHGDALAERQFGGRQG
;
A
#
# COMPACT_ATOMS: atom_id res chain seq x y z
N MET A 1 -61.09 -11.81 -57.50
CA MET A 1 -61.32 -11.75 -56.04
C MET A 1 -60.70 -13.02 -55.50
N GLY A 2 -59.42 -13.03 -55.12
CA GLY A 2 -58.83 -12.25 -54.00
C GLY A 2 -59.10 -13.08 -52.73
N ASP A 3 -58.16 -13.53 -51.91
CA ASP A 3 -56.79 -13.10 -51.64
C ASP A 3 -55.92 -14.27 -51.16
N GLN A 4 -54.62 -14.09 -51.32
CA GLN A 4 -53.55 -14.88 -50.72
C GLN A 4 -53.50 -14.64 -49.22
N HIS A 5 -53.36 -15.70 -48.41
CA HIS A 5 -52.67 -15.57 -47.12
C HIS A 5 -51.52 -16.59 -47.04
N HIS A 6 -50.35 -15.97 -47.09
CA HIS A 6 -49.01 -16.50 -46.95
C HIS A 6 -48.76 -16.62 -45.45
N ASP A 7 -48.90 -17.81 -44.86
CA ASP A 7 -48.41 -18.03 -43.49
C ASP A 7 -46.94 -18.40 -43.57
N SER A 8 -46.11 -17.35 -43.57
CA SER A 8 -44.70 -17.41 -43.23
C SER A 8 -44.56 -17.91 -41.80
N HIS A 9 -44.35 -19.21 -41.63
CA HIS A 9 -43.75 -19.71 -40.40
C HIS A 9 -42.31 -19.21 -40.34
N ALA A 10 -42.12 -18.18 -39.52
CA ALA A 10 -40.83 -17.63 -39.14
C ALA A 10 -39.85 -18.74 -38.79
N VAL A 11 -38.74 -18.79 -39.51
CA VAL A 11 -37.51 -19.46 -39.09
C VAL A 11 -37.13 -18.83 -37.74
N PRO A 12 -36.98 -19.61 -36.66
CA PRO A 12 -36.41 -19.04 -35.44
C PRO A 12 -35.00 -18.58 -35.77
N GLU A 13 -34.75 -17.28 -35.61
CA GLU A 13 -33.42 -16.71 -35.71
C GLU A 13 -32.49 -17.46 -34.73
N PRO A 14 -31.26 -17.79 -35.13
CA PRO A 14 -30.31 -18.41 -34.22
C PRO A 14 -30.03 -17.42 -33.08
N ASP A 15 -30.24 -17.88 -31.85
CA ASP A 15 -29.96 -17.15 -30.62
C ASP A 15 -28.63 -16.40 -30.75
N GLY A 16 -28.74 -15.07 -30.79
CA GLY A 16 -27.63 -14.16 -30.89
C GLY A 16 -26.58 -14.51 -29.84
N GLU A 17 -25.35 -14.67 -30.32
CA GLU A 17 -24.11 -14.87 -29.57
C GLU A 17 -24.17 -14.12 -28.23
N SER A 18 -24.51 -14.84 -27.16
CA SER A 18 -24.45 -14.28 -25.82
C SER A 18 -22.98 -13.95 -25.57
N CYS A 19 -22.67 -12.66 -25.57
CA CYS A 19 -21.32 -12.15 -25.32
C CYS A 19 -20.69 -12.97 -24.18
N PRO A 20 -19.54 -13.62 -24.38
CA PRO A 20 -18.96 -14.54 -23.40
C PRO A 20 -18.87 -13.94 -21.99
N TRP A 21 -18.65 -12.63 -21.91
CA TRP A 21 -18.67 -11.85 -20.68
C TRP A 21 -20.03 -11.83 -19.96
N LEU A 22 -21.14 -11.67 -20.69
CA LEU A 22 -22.49 -11.70 -20.12
C LEU A 22 -22.86 -13.09 -19.57
N ALA A 23 -22.39 -14.16 -20.22
CA ALA A 23 -22.57 -15.52 -19.73
C ALA A 23 -21.78 -15.74 -18.42
N MET A 24 -20.54 -15.26 -18.36
CA MET A 24 -19.70 -15.32 -17.14
C MET A 24 -20.30 -14.49 -15.99
N ALA A 25 -20.80 -13.28 -16.28
CA ALA A 25 -21.41 -12.40 -15.29
C ALA A 25 -22.71 -12.99 -14.71
N ARG A 26 -23.52 -13.67 -15.54
CA ARG A 26 -24.74 -14.36 -15.09
C ARG A 26 -24.42 -15.54 -14.17
N GLU A 27 -23.43 -16.35 -14.50
CA GLU A 27 -22.99 -17.47 -13.65
C GLU A 27 -22.48 -16.96 -12.29
N LEU A 28 -21.67 -15.90 -12.31
CA LEU A 28 -21.15 -15.28 -11.09
C LEU A 28 -22.27 -14.74 -10.19
N ALA A 29 -23.28 -14.09 -10.78
CA ALA A 29 -24.41 -13.52 -10.05
C ALA A 29 -25.37 -14.58 -9.50
N ALA A 30 -25.55 -15.69 -10.23
CA ALA A 30 -26.44 -16.76 -9.83
C ALA A 30 -25.81 -17.69 -8.78
N ASN A 31 -24.52 -18.01 -8.91
CA ASN A 31 -23.84 -18.99 -8.06
C ASN A 31 -22.41 -18.56 -7.72
N PRO A 32 -22.19 -17.54 -6.86
CA PRO A 32 -20.86 -16.96 -6.63
C PRO A 32 -19.82 -17.95 -6.08
N ASP A 33 -20.25 -18.91 -5.25
CA ASP A 33 -19.37 -19.91 -4.65
C ASP A 33 -19.26 -21.21 -5.47
N SER A 34 -19.84 -21.26 -6.68
CA SER A 34 -19.75 -22.45 -7.52
C SER A 34 -18.31 -22.67 -8.00
N PRO A 35 -17.88 -23.92 -8.22
CA PRO A 35 -16.57 -24.20 -8.82
C PRO A 35 -16.37 -23.50 -10.18
N ALA A 36 -17.44 -23.21 -10.92
CA ALA A 36 -17.39 -22.47 -12.17
C ALA A 36 -17.11 -20.98 -11.92
N SER A 37 -17.85 -20.34 -11.01
CA SER A 37 -17.62 -18.94 -10.59
C SER A 37 -16.24 -18.72 -10.00
N LEU A 38 -15.73 -19.66 -9.18
CA LEU A 38 -14.37 -19.58 -8.64
C LEU A 38 -13.30 -19.68 -9.75
N ARG A 39 -13.51 -20.50 -10.78
CA ARG A 39 -12.61 -20.55 -11.95
C ARG A 39 -12.67 -19.25 -12.75
N ILE A 40 -13.85 -18.66 -12.92
CA ILE A 40 -14.04 -17.35 -13.57
C ILE A 40 -13.29 -16.26 -12.80
N LEU A 41 -13.48 -16.17 -11.48
CA LEU A 41 -12.76 -15.22 -10.63
C LEU A 41 -11.25 -15.45 -10.68
N SER A 42 -10.82 -16.71 -10.62
CA SER A 42 -9.41 -17.07 -10.73
C SER A 42 -8.81 -16.67 -12.07
N SER A 43 -9.52 -16.86 -13.20
CA SER A 43 -9.03 -16.47 -14.51
C SER A 43 -9.00 -14.95 -14.67
N VAL A 44 -10.02 -14.25 -14.17
CA VAL A 44 -10.04 -12.78 -14.17
C VAL A 44 -8.87 -12.24 -13.35
N ASN A 45 -8.64 -12.78 -12.15
CA ASN A 45 -7.55 -12.37 -11.29
C ASN A 45 -6.18 -12.67 -11.93
N ALA A 46 -6.02 -13.86 -12.54
CA ALA A 46 -4.80 -14.21 -13.27
C ALA A 46 -4.52 -13.26 -14.44
N SER A 47 -5.55 -12.81 -15.15
CA SER A 47 -5.43 -11.84 -16.26
C SER A 47 -5.14 -10.41 -15.78
N LEU A 48 -5.61 -10.03 -14.59
CA LEU A 48 -5.36 -8.70 -14.02
C LEU A 48 -4.00 -8.61 -13.30
N ARG A 49 -3.47 -9.73 -12.82
CA ARG A 49 -2.22 -9.77 -12.04
C ARG A 49 -1.02 -9.07 -12.71
N PRO A 50 -0.74 -9.23 -14.01
CA PRO A 50 0.35 -8.51 -14.67
C PRO A 50 0.17 -6.99 -14.63
N ARG A 51 -1.08 -6.50 -14.76
CA ARG A 51 -1.40 -5.07 -14.71
C ARG A 51 -1.21 -4.51 -13.30
N MET A 52 -1.67 -5.25 -12.29
CA MET A 52 -1.47 -4.87 -10.89
C MET A 52 0.02 -4.80 -10.54
N ALA A 53 0.80 -5.82 -10.91
CA ALA A 53 2.24 -5.84 -10.68
C ALA A 53 2.97 -4.67 -11.36
N ALA A 54 2.53 -4.28 -12.56
CA ALA A 54 3.13 -3.14 -13.26
C ALA A 54 2.79 -1.79 -12.61
N VAL A 55 1.57 -1.64 -12.05
CA VAL A 55 1.21 -0.48 -11.23
C VAL A 55 2.04 -0.42 -9.95
N GLU A 56 2.17 -1.55 -9.24
CA GLU A 56 3.00 -1.66 -8.03
C GLU A 56 4.46 -1.28 -8.32
N GLN A 57 5.06 -1.85 -9.38
CA GLN A 57 6.43 -1.53 -9.77
C GLN A 57 6.63 -0.04 -10.12
N LEU A 58 5.65 0.58 -10.76
CA LEU A 58 5.70 2.01 -11.09
C LEU A 58 5.55 2.88 -9.83
N LEU A 59 4.65 2.54 -8.93
CA LEU A 59 4.51 3.21 -7.63
C LEU A 59 5.80 3.10 -6.80
N ASP A 60 6.39 1.90 -6.70
CA ASP A 60 7.64 1.68 -5.96
C ASP A 60 8.79 2.52 -6.54
N ALA A 61 8.90 2.60 -7.88
CA ALA A 61 9.91 3.42 -8.53
C ALA A 61 9.71 4.92 -8.27
N LEU A 62 8.46 5.39 -8.27
CA LEU A 62 8.11 6.78 -7.96
C LEU A 62 8.38 7.12 -6.48
N VAL A 63 8.04 6.23 -5.55
CA VAL A 63 8.37 6.36 -4.12
C VAL A 63 9.89 6.48 -3.94
N ALA A 64 10.66 5.57 -4.56
CA ALA A 64 12.12 5.61 -4.49
C ALA A 64 12.72 6.92 -5.06
N GLN A 65 12.13 7.45 -6.14
CA GLN A 65 12.53 8.74 -6.73
C GLN A 65 12.25 9.92 -5.79
N LEU A 66 11.11 9.93 -5.10
CA LEU A 66 10.76 10.96 -4.13
C LEU A 66 11.65 10.91 -2.88
N GLU A 67 12.06 9.72 -2.44
CA GLU A 67 12.95 9.56 -1.29
C GLU A 67 14.41 9.90 -1.62
N ARG A 68 14.89 9.52 -2.81
CA ARG A 68 16.29 9.72 -3.24
C ARG A 68 16.34 10.11 -4.72
N PRO A 69 16.15 11.40 -5.04
CA PRO A 69 16.22 11.88 -6.41
C PRO A 69 17.61 11.63 -7.02
N GLY A 70 17.64 11.24 -8.30
CA GLY A 70 18.89 11.05 -9.01
C GLY A 70 18.74 10.18 -10.26
N PRO A 71 19.82 10.05 -11.07
CA PRO A 71 19.76 9.41 -12.37
C PRO A 71 19.37 7.94 -12.32
N VAL A 72 19.68 7.25 -11.21
CA VAL A 72 19.28 5.84 -11.00
C VAL A 72 17.78 5.73 -10.78
N ALA A 73 17.19 6.64 -9.99
CA ALA A 73 15.75 6.65 -9.74
C ALA A 73 14.98 7.05 -11.00
N ASP A 74 15.47 8.04 -11.76
CA ASP A 74 14.88 8.45 -13.04
C ASP A 74 14.88 7.29 -14.06
N ALA A 75 15.98 6.53 -14.13
CA ALA A 75 16.06 5.34 -14.97
C ALA A 75 15.10 4.23 -14.53
N SER A 76 14.91 4.06 -13.21
CA SER A 76 13.96 3.11 -12.63
C SER A 76 12.51 3.46 -13.01
N VAL A 77 12.11 4.73 -12.85
CA VAL A 77 10.79 5.21 -13.25
C VAL A 77 10.58 5.02 -14.74
N ALA A 78 11.56 5.38 -15.58
CA ALA A 78 11.45 5.18 -17.03
C ALA A 78 11.31 3.69 -17.41
N ALA A 79 11.99 2.78 -16.70
CA ALA A 79 11.85 1.34 -16.92
C ALA A 79 10.48 0.82 -16.48
N ALA A 80 9.98 1.27 -15.32
CA ALA A 80 8.67 0.89 -14.82
C ALA A 80 7.53 1.44 -15.70
N SER A 81 7.65 2.65 -16.22
CA SER A 81 6.70 3.21 -17.19
C SER A 81 6.58 2.34 -18.44
N ARG A 82 7.72 1.92 -19.03
CA ARG A 82 7.69 1.00 -20.18
C ARG A 82 7.07 -0.35 -19.85
N HIS A 83 7.32 -0.87 -18.65
CA HIS A 83 6.72 -2.13 -18.21
C HIS A 83 5.20 -2.00 -18.08
N TRP A 84 4.72 -0.88 -17.52
CA TRP A 84 3.30 -0.56 -17.41
C TRP A 84 2.61 -0.52 -18.77
N GLU A 85 3.21 0.15 -19.77
CA GLU A 85 2.64 0.26 -21.11
C GLU A 85 2.46 -1.12 -21.77
N VAL A 86 3.46 -2.00 -21.62
CA VAL A 86 3.41 -3.37 -22.13
C VAL A 86 2.36 -4.21 -21.39
N ALA A 87 2.26 -4.10 -20.07
CA ALA A 87 1.35 -4.91 -19.25
C ALA A 87 -0.12 -4.47 -19.40
N CYS A 88 -0.36 -3.17 -19.55
CA CYS A 88 -1.68 -2.59 -19.67
C CYS A 88 -2.19 -2.51 -21.11
N ASP A 89 -1.32 -2.74 -22.10
CA ASP A 89 -1.62 -2.61 -23.53
C ASP A 89 -2.19 -1.21 -23.85
N GLY A 90 -1.50 -0.18 -23.36
CA GLY A 90 -1.95 1.20 -23.45
C GLY A 90 -0.84 2.21 -23.17
N GLU A 91 -1.03 3.45 -23.60
CA GLU A 91 -0.08 4.55 -23.38
C GLU A 91 -0.20 5.09 -21.96
N LEU A 92 0.94 5.27 -21.29
CA LEU A 92 0.98 5.90 -19.96
C LEU A 92 0.83 7.41 -20.14
N THR A 93 -0.41 7.87 -20.21
CA THR A 93 -0.70 9.30 -20.38
C THR A 93 -0.15 10.12 -19.20
N ALA A 94 0.14 11.40 -19.46
CA ALA A 94 0.59 12.33 -18.42
C ALA A 94 -0.40 12.41 -17.24
N GLY A 95 -1.70 12.29 -17.48
CA GLY A 95 -2.71 12.29 -16.41
C GLY A 95 -2.57 11.11 -15.45
N ILE A 96 -2.42 9.89 -15.99
CA ILE A 96 -2.22 8.67 -15.18
C ILE A 96 -0.92 8.78 -14.38
N LEU A 97 0.15 9.27 -15.01
CA LEU A 97 1.44 9.44 -14.33
C LEU A 97 1.35 10.46 -13.18
N GLU A 98 0.63 11.58 -13.36
CA GLU A 98 0.44 12.57 -12.30
C GLU A 98 -0.42 12.04 -11.14
N ASP A 99 -1.43 11.22 -11.41
CA ASP A 99 -2.21 10.56 -10.36
C ASP A 99 -1.34 9.55 -9.58
N LEU A 100 -0.56 8.72 -10.26
CA LEU A 100 0.38 7.79 -9.60
C LEU A 100 1.47 8.51 -8.80
N LYS A 101 1.94 9.67 -9.26
CA LYS A 101 2.85 10.53 -8.48
C LYS A 101 2.19 11.06 -7.22
N ARG A 102 0.91 11.44 -7.28
CA ARG A 102 0.13 11.87 -6.11
C ARG A 102 -0.01 10.74 -5.10
N ASP A 103 -0.30 9.54 -5.58
CA ASP A 103 -0.39 8.35 -4.74
C ASP A 103 0.97 8.01 -4.10
N ALA A 104 2.06 8.05 -4.88
CA ALA A 104 3.41 7.85 -4.36
C ALA A 104 3.79 8.92 -3.31
N ALA A 105 3.42 10.18 -3.53
CA ALA A 105 3.62 11.24 -2.55
C ALA A 105 2.84 10.98 -1.25
N ALA A 106 1.58 10.54 -1.35
CA ALA A 106 0.78 10.16 -0.19
C ALA A 106 1.37 8.97 0.57
N ILE A 107 1.96 8.00 -0.13
CA ILE A 107 2.70 6.87 0.48
C ILE A 107 3.93 7.40 1.24
N VAL A 108 4.76 8.23 0.59
CA VAL A 108 5.95 8.82 1.23
C VAL A 108 5.57 9.65 2.46
N ASP A 109 4.52 10.46 2.37
CA ASP A 109 4.03 11.25 3.50
C ASP A 109 3.53 10.35 4.64
N ARG A 110 2.83 9.25 4.33
CA ARG A 110 2.41 8.26 5.33
C ARG A 110 3.61 7.56 5.98
N MET A 111 4.63 7.20 5.19
CA MET A 111 5.86 6.60 5.71
C MET A 111 6.59 7.58 6.65
N ARG A 112 6.62 8.87 6.29
CA ARG A 112 7.20 9.92 7.14
C ARG A 112 6.41 10.15 8.43
N SER A 113 5.10 9.91 8.43
CA SER A 113 4.23 10.08 9.60
C SER A 113 4.06 8.81 10.44
N SER A 114 4.75 7.73 10.09
CA SER A 114 4.66 6.43 10.75
C SER A 114 6.04 5.98 11.22
N PRO A 115 6.12 5.07 12.22
CA PRO A 115 7.38 4.41 12.53
C PRO A 115 7.91 3.63 11.31
N PRO A 116 9.23 3.45 11.20
CA PRO A 116 9.78 2.52 10.21
C PRO A 116 9.26 1.11 10.49
N PRO A 117 9.05 0.26 9.47
CA PRO A 117 8.72 -1.15 9.67
C PRO A 117 9.70 -1.79 10.66
N ILE A 118 9.20 -2.55 11.63
CA ILE A 118 10.06 -3.10 12.69
C ILE A 118 11.15 -4.00 12.08
N GLU A 119 10.84 -4.70 11.00
CA GLU A 119 11.73 -5.59 10.27
C GLU A 119 12.84 -4.85 9.52
N SER A 120 12.68 -3.54 9.23
CA SER A 120 13.72 -2.75 8.58
C SER A 120 14.88 -2.40 9.52
N ILE A 121 14.65 -2.48 10.83
CA ILE A 121 15.66 -2.25 11.88
C ILE A 121 16.01 -3.56 12.60
N LEU A 122 14.99 -4.36 12.94
CA LEU A 122 15.11 -5.64 13.63
C LEU A 122 14.91 -6.80 12.65
N ALA A 123 15.98 -7.23 11.99
CA ALA A 123 15.93 -8.26 10.94
C ALA A 123 15.30 -9.59 11.39
N ASP A 124 15.40 -9.92 12.68
CA ASP A 124 14.95 -11.20 13.25
C ASP A 124 13.43 -11.28 13.50
N VAL A 125 12.68 -10.20 13.24
CA VAL A 125 11.24 -10.09 13.56
C VAL A 125 10.34 -10.53 12.40
N CYS A 126 10.94 -10.88 11.25
CA CYS A 126 10.24 -11.19 10.02
C CYS A 126 9.13 -12.26 10.22
N GLY A 127 7.89 -11.90 9.86
CA GLY A 127 6.73 -12.81 9.90
C GLY A 127 5.91 -12.79 11.19
N ARG A 128 6.24 -11.97 12.20
CA ARG A 128 5.34 -11.75 13.36
C ARG A 128 4.24 -10.76 12.98
N SER A 129 3.03 -11.28 12.72
CA SER A 129 1.84 -10.46 12.47
C SER A 129 1.23 -9.99 13.79
N ASP A 130 0.85 -8.71 13.82
CA ASP A 130 0.15 -8.06 14.93
C ASP A 130 -1.19 -7.59 14.36
N ILE A 131 -2.16 -8.52 14.29
CA ILE A 131 -3.44 -8.30 13.60
C ILE A 131 -4.21 -7.12 14.23
N GLY A 132 -4.11 -6.93 15.55
CA GLY A 132 -4.71 -5.80 16.25
C GLY A 132 -4.16 -4.47 15.76
N TYR A 133 -2.84 -4.38 15.60
CA TYR A 133 -2.16 -3.23 15.01
C TYR A 133 -2.48 -3.05 13.52
N ASP A 134 -2.42 -4.14 12.74
CA ASP A 134 -2.65 -4.12 11.28
C ASP A 134 -4.09 -3.70 10.94
N LEU A 135 -5.06 -3.99 11.82
CA LEU A 135 -6.46 -3.54 11.73
C LEU A 135 -6.73 -2.19 12.42
N GLY A 136 -5.73 -1.60 13.09
CA GLY A 136 -5.88 -0.33 13.82
C GLY A 136 -6.77 -0.41 15.07
N LEU A 137 -6.92 -1.60 15.65
CA LEU A 137 -7.81 -1.88 16.78
C LEU A 137 -7.10 -1.71 18.13
N ASP A 138 -5.82 -2.07 18.22
CA ASP A 138 -5.02 -1.91 19.43
C ASP A 138 -3.52 -1.69 19.13
N LEU A 139 -2.78 -1.25 20.15
CA LEU A 139 -1.33 -1.03 20.10
C LEU A 139 -0.58 -1.95 21.09
N GLU A 140 -1.19 -3.07 21.50
CA GLU A 140 -0.66 -3.90 22.58
C GLU A 140 0.42 -4.88 22.11
N GLY A 141 0.32 -5.33 20.86
CA GLY A 141 1.33 -6.19 20.25
C GLY A 141 2.66 -5.49 19.95
N LEU A 142 3.59 -6.24 19.35
CA LEU A 142 4.97 -5.81 19.14
C LEU A 142 5.04 -4.59 18.23
N ARG A 143 4.23 -4.56 17.16
CA ARG A 143 4.19 -3.43 16.22
C ARG A 143 3.53 -2.22 16.86
N GLY A 144 2.49 -2.44 17.66
CA GLY A 144 1.86 -1.37 18.44
C GLY A 144 2.79 -0.73 19.46
N THR A 145 3.56 -1.53 20.18
CA THR A 145 4.54 -1.05 21.16
C THR A 145 5.71 -0.35 20.47
N TRP A 146 6.16 -0.88 19.33
CA TRP A 146 7.16 -0.22 18.47
C TRP A 146 6.71 1.17 18.02
N HIS A 147 5.45 1.31 17.60
CA HIS A 147 4.86 2.60 17.26
C HIS A 147 4.87 3.56 18.45
N ARG A 148 4.40 3.10 19.63
CA ARG A 148 4.37 3.94 20.84
C ARG A 148 5.76 4.42 21.25
N LEU A 149 6.77 3.55 21.16
CA LEU A 149 8.17 3.91 21.41
C LEU A 149 8.67 4.99 20.44
N TRP A 150 8.47 4.78 19.14
CA TRP A 150 8.83 5.77 18.11
C TRP A 150 8.13 7.11 18.33
N ALA A 151 6.83 7.10 18.64
CA ALA A 151 6.05 8.30 18.91
C ALA A 151 6.56 9.04 20.16
N ALA A 152 6.86 8.33 21.26
CA ALA A 152 7.40 8.92 22.48
C ALA A 152 8.73 9.63 22.23
N ILE A 153 9.66 9.01 21.48
CA ILE A 153 10.94 9.62 21.10
C ILE A 153 10.72 10.86 20.23
N SER A 154 9.81 10.78 19.26
CA SER A 154 9.49 11.89 18.37
C SER A 154 8.89 13.09 19.12
N MET A 155 8.00 12.83 20.08
CA MET A 155 7.38 13.87 20.91
C MET A 155 8.38 14.52 21.85
N ALA A 156 9.28 13.74 22.46
CA ALA A 156 10.37 14.27 23.27
C ALA A 156 11.27 15.20 22.45
N ARG A 157 11.48 14.89 21.16
CA ARG A 157 12.21 15.76 20.25
C ARG A 157 11.50 17.09 19.99
N VAL A 158 10.17 17.08 19.82
CA VAL A 158 9.38 18.28 19.51
C VAL A 158 9.20 19.19 20.73
N PHE A 159 8.88 18.60 21.88
CA PHE A 159 8.46 19.33 23.08
C PHE A 159 9.56 19.47 24.13
N GLY A 160 10.73 18.85 23.90
CA GLY A 160 11.82 18.76 24.86
C GLY A 160 11.65 17.57 25.82
N GLU A 161 12.78 17.03 26.29
CA GLU A 161 12.81 15.89 27.20
C GLU A 161 12.40 16.30 28.62
N SER A 162 11.45 15.57 29.20
CA SER A 162 11.10 15.62 30.64
C SER A 162 11.42 14.29 31.32
N PRO A 163 11.59 14.25 32.66
CA PRO A 163 11.79 13.00 33.40
C PRO A 163 10.69 11.97 33.10
N GLU A 164 9.43 12.39 33.01
CA GLU A 164 8.30 11.51 32.70
C GLU A 164 8.39 10.93 31.28
N GLN A 165 8.89 11.71 30.32
CA GLN A 165 9.12 11.20 28.96
C GLN A 165 10.28 10.21 28.89
N VAL A 166 11.36 10.46 29.64
CA VAL A 166 12.49 9.53 29.73
C VAL A 166 12.03 8.19 30.30
N ASP A 167 11.22 8.21 31.37
CA ASP A 167 10.63 7.01 31.96
C ASP A 167 9.67 6.30 30.99
N CYS A 168 8.88 7.06 30.23
CA CYS A 168 7.97 6.53 29.21
C CYS A 168 8.72 5.82 28.08
N VAL A 169 9.78 6.44 27.54
CA VAL A 169 10.65 5.85 26.51
C VAL A 169 11.33 4.59 27.05
N ALA A 170 11.85 4.63 28.28
CA ALA A 170 12.46 3.47 28.92
C ALA A 170 11.45 2.31 29.11
N SER A 171 10.22 2.61 29.53
CA SER A 171 9.15 1.63 29.69
C SER A 171 8.77 0.98 28.37
N PHE A 172 8.56 1.76 27.30
CA PHE A 172 8.23 1.20 25.99
C PHE A 172 9.38 0.40 25.38
N ARG A 173 10.63 0.84 25.58
CA ARG A 173 11.80 0.06 25.16
C ARG A 173 11.86 -1.29 25.87
N ALA A 174 11.71 -1.32 27.18
CA ALA A 174 11.70 -2.55 27.96
C ALA A 174 10.58 -3.51 27.52
N GLU A 175 9.40 -2.96 27.17
CA GLU A 175 8.30 -3.75 26.64
C GLU A 175 8.61 -4.36 25.27
N VAL A 176 9.19 -3.59 24.34
CA VAL A 176 9.65 -4.12 23.05
C VAL A 176 10.67 -5.23 23.26
N GLU A 177 11.69 -5.01 24.10
CA GLU A 177 12.74 -6.00 24.39
C GLU A 177 12.17 -7.30 25.00
N ARG A 178 11.18 -7.17 25.89
CA ARG A 178 10.45 -8.32 26.46
C ARG A 178 9.72 -9.13 25.40
N GLN A 179 9.03 -8.47 24.47
CA GLN A 179 8.30 -9.15 23.38
C GLN A 179 9.24 -9.74 22.33
N LEU A 180 10.40 -9.11 22.09
CA LEU A 180 11.46 -9.65 21.24
C LEU A 180 12.14 -10.88 21.88
N GLY A 181 12.23 -10.92 23.20
CA GLY A 181 13.02 -11.92 23.93
C GLY A 181 14.51 -11.62 23.92
N ARG A 182 14.91 -10.40 23.52
CA ARG A 182 16.29 -9.90 23.53
C ARG A 182 16.32 -8.39 23.67
N VAL A 183 17.48 -7.87 24.05
CA VAL A 183 17.75 -6.43 24.13
C VAL A 183 17.90 -5.85 22.71
N ILE A 184 17.45 -4.60 22.51
CA ILE A 184 17.70 -3.84 21.28
C ILE A 184 19.17 -3.42 21.30
N THR A 185 19.90 -3.76 20.24
CA THR A 185 21.31 -3.38 20.11
C THR A 185 21.46 -1.87 19.96
N GLU A 186 22.65 -1.34 20.26
CA GLU A 186 22.91 0.09 20.14
C GLU A 186 22.70 0.61 18.70
N SER A 187 23.08 -0.17 17.69
CA SER A 187 22.86 0.21 16.28
C SER A 187 21.38 0.27 15.92
N GLU A 188 20.58 -0.71 16.36
CA GLU A 188 19.13 -0.73 16.14
C GLU A 188 18.46 0.46 16.84
N TRP A 189 18.90 0.77 18.06
CA TRP A 189 18.42 1.90 18.84
C TRP A 189 18.70 3.25 18.15
N GLN A 190 19.93 3.46 17.67
CA GLN A 190 20.31 4.66 16.95
C GLN A 190 19.51 4.85 15.66
N GLN A 191 19.24 3.77 14.92
CA GLN A 191 18.41 3.83 13.71
C GLN A 191 16.97 4.27 14.02
N LEU A 192 16.36 3.72 15.07
CA LEU A 192 15.02 4.11 15.50
C LEU A 192 14.98 5.59 15.94
N GLN A 193 15.94 6.01 16.76
CA GLN A 193 16.05 7.40 17.21
C GLN A 193 16.22 8.36 16.03
N GLN A 194 17.09 8.02 15.06
CA GLN A 194 17.31 8.87 13.90
C GLN A 194 16.04 9.05 13.06
N HIS A 195 15.21 8.00 12.94
CA HIS A 195 13.92 8.11 12.24
C HIS A 195 12.91 8.95 13.04
N ALA A 196 12.82 8.72 14.35
CA ALA A 196 11.94 9.49 15.25
C ALA A 196 12.31 10.98 15.31
N PHE A 197 13.61 11.30 15.36
CA PHE A 197 14.08 12.69 15.38
C PHE A 197 13.80 13.40 14.06
N ARG A 198 14.03 12.74 12.91
CA ARG A 198 13.65 13.29 11.60
C ARG A 198 12.16 13.62 11.52
N HIS A 199 11.31 12.75 12.07
CA HIS A 199 9.88 13.01 12.14
C HIS A 199 9.57 14.20 13.08
N GLY A 200 10.14 14.21 14.28
CA GLY A 200 9.95 15.29 15.25
C GLY A 200 10.39 16.65 14.72
N ASP A 201 11.55 16.73 14.07
CA ASP A 201 12.05 17.97 13.44
C ASP A 201 11.05 18.46 12.36
N ALA A 202 10.59 17.57 11.48
CA ALA A 202 9.61 17.91 10.45
C ALA A 202 8.25 18.35 11.04
N LEU A 203 7.82 17.76 12.16
CA LEU A 203 6.60 18.17 12.86
C LEU A 203 6.75 19.57 13.47
N ALA A 204 7.89 19.83 14.13
CA ALA A 204 8.18 21.10 14.76
C ALA A 204 8.25 22.23 13.71
N GLU A 205 8.87 21.99 12.55
CA GLU A 205 8.89 22.94 11.42
C GLU A 205 7.48 23.27 10.93
N ARG A 206 6.60 22.28 10.78
CA ARG A 206 5.20 22.49 10.36
C ARG A 206 4.39 23.25 11.39
N GLN A 207 4.57 22.96 12.67
CA GLN A 207 3.75 23.50 13.76
C GLN A 207 4.21 24.88 14.24
N PHE A 208 5.51 25.17 14.14
CA PHE A 208 6.12 26.39 14.69
C PHE A 208 6.89 27.24 13.65
N GLY A 209 7.27 26.67 12.51
CA GLY A 209 8.02 27.37 11.45
C GLY A 209 7.16 28.21 10.49
N GLY A 210 5.85 27.96 10.42
CA GLY A 210 4.91 28.70 9.56
C GLY A 210 4.48 30.09 10.07
N ARG A 211 5.10 30.62 11.14
CA ARG A 211 4.76 31.92 11.75
C ARG A 211 5.61 33.10 11.28
N GLN A 212 6.43 32.92 10.24
CA GLN A 212 7.13 34.02 9.57
C GLN A 212 6.73 34.06 8.09
N GLY A 213 5.70 34.85 7.82
CA GLY A 213 5.21 35.23 6.50
C GLY A 213 4.29 36.43 6.63
#